data_AF-A0A5C6FZA6-F1
#
_entry.id   AF-A0A5C6FZA6-F1
#
_cell.length_a   1.000
_cell.length_b   1.000
_cell.length_c   1.000
_cell.angle_alpha   90.00
_cell.angle_beta   90.00
_cell.angle_gamma   90.00
#
_symmetry.space_group_name_H-M   'P 1'
#
loop_
_entity.id
_entity.type
_entity.pdbx_description
1 polymer ?
#
loop_
_entity_poly.entity_id
_entity_poly.type
_entity_poly.pdbx_seq_one_letter_code
_entity_poly.pdbx_strand_id
1 'polypeptide(L)'
;MNPFSLFSSGKLPEEGVSLCNSERTIWTLEDVSGSVTMINFRRPGKRCSWNRRWFRGSMIATEKRLVAFAYKTRLIHVPFDDPRWAQIDVQLPNGRTLFIGHDASLFHDDWSGTLEYRFKASGKTRFRDLVQTMAT
;
A
#
# COMPACT_ATOMS: atom_id res chain seq x y z
N MET A 1 -22.42 -19.74 -17.12
CA MET A 1 -21.13 -19.40 -16.48
C MET A 1 -20.74 -18.01 -16.99
N ASN A 2 -20.98 -16.95 -16.20
CA ASN A 2 -20.81 -15.57 -16.66
C ASN A 2 -19.35 -15.11 -16.53
N PRO A 3 -18.68 -14.65 -17.61
CA PRO A 3 -17.24 -14.34 -17.61
C PRO A 3 -16.88 -12.95 -17.05
N PHE A 4 -17.78 -12.21 -16.41
CA PHE A 4 -17.56 -10.82 -15.99
C PHE A 4 -17.36 -10.58 -14.48
N SER A 5 -17.11 -11.61 -13.67
CA SER A 5 -16.75 -11.40 -12.25
C SER A 5 -15.31 -10.88 -12.03
N LEU A 6 -14.57 -10.54 -13.09
CA LEU A 6 -13.19 -10.06 -13.01
C LEU A 6 -13.02 -8.59 -12.54
N PHE A 7 -14.10 -7.84 -12.36
CA PHE A 7 -14.05 -6.42 -11.98
C PHE A 7 -14.32 -6.16 -10.49
N SER A 8 -13.75 -7.00 -9.61
CA SER A 8 -13.51 -6.63 -8.22
C SER A 8 -12.29 -5.69 -8.11
N SER A 9 -12.23 -4.67 -8.97
CA SER A 9 -11.06 -3.82 -9.16
C SER A 9 -10.90 -2.85 -7.99
N GLY A 10 -10.25 -3.31 -6.91
CA GLY A 10 -9.96 -2.51 -5.72
C GLY A 10 -10.77 -2.86 -4.47
N LYS A 11 -11.51 -3.98 -4.45
CA LYS A 11 -12.07 -4.49 -3.19
C LYS A 11 -10.97 -5.04 -2.28
N LEU A 12 -11.30 -5.17 -1.01
CA LEU A 12 -10.43 -5.78 -0.04
C LEU A 12 -10.28 -7.30 -0.30
N PRO A 13 -9.05 -7.83 -0.38
CA PRO A 13 -8.83 -9.26 -0.47
C PRO A 13 -9.26 -9.99 0.81
N GLU A 14 -9.44 -11.31 0.73
CA GLU A 14 -9.82 -12.16 1.87
C GLU A 14 -8.84 -12.07 3.05
N GLU A 15 -7.54 -11.92 2.76
CA GLU A 15 -6.51 -11.63 3.78
C GLU A 15 -6.86 -10.34 4.55
N GLY A 16 -7.20 -9.28 3.82
CA GLY A 16 -7.60 -8.01 4.42
C GLY A 16 -8.89 -8.12 5.23
N VAL A 17 -9.89 -8.86 4.73
CA VAL A 17 -11.13 -9.11 5.47
C VAL A 17 -10.87 -9.88 6.77
N SER A 18 -9.97 -10.86 6.73
CA SER A 18 -9.57 -11.64 7.91
C SER A 18 -8.83 -10.79 8.94
N LEU A 19 -8.00 -9.84 8.50
CA LEU A 19 -7.36 -8.86 9.37
C LEU A 19 -8.39 -7.95 10.06
N CYS A 20 -9.41 -7.50 9.34
CA CYS A 20 -10.48 -6.70 9.94
C CYS A 20 -11.26 -7.44 11.03
N ASN A 21 -11.37 -8.77 10.94
CA ASN A 21 -12.06 -9.60 11.93
C ASN A 21 -11.19 -9.95 13.14
N SER A 22 -9.87 -9.95 12.98
CA SER A 22 -8.92 -10.37 14.03
C SER A 22 -8.33 -9.20 14.80
N GLU A 23 -8.23 -8.03 14.17
CA GLU A 23 -7.65 -6.82 14.75
C GLU A 23 -8.66 -5.68 14.71
N ARG A 24 -8.58 -4.78 15.69
CA ARG A 24 -9.39 -3.56 15.66
C ARG A 24 -8.95 -2.69 14.49
N THR A 25 -9.87 -2.54 13.55
CA THR A 25 -9.65 -1.77 12.32
C THR A 25 -9.86 -0.30 12.60
N ILE A 26 -8.88 0.54 12.29
CA ILE A 26 -9.01 2.00 12.39
C ILE A 26 -9.75 2.51 11.16
N TRP A 27 -9.31 2.09 9.97
CA TRP A 27 -9.97 2.44 8.72
C TRP A 27 -9.67 1.44 7.61
N THR A 28 -10.60 1.36 6.66
CA THR A 28 -10.48 0.58 5.42
C THR A 28 -10.75 1.47 4.23
N LEU A 29 -9.96 1.32 3.17
CA LEU A 29 -10.15 2.00 1.91
C LEU A 29 -10.18 0.98 0.77
N GLU A 30 -11.30 0.97 0.06
CA GLU A 30 -11.46 0.23 -1.19
C GLU A 30 -11.44 1.20 -2.38
N ASP A 31 -11.23 0.65 -3.58
CA ASP A 31 -11.15 1.39 -4.85
C ASP A 31 -10.15 2.55 -4.81
N VAL A 32 -8.97 2.29 -4.23
CA VAL A 32 -7.85 3.23 -4.19
C VAL A 32 -7.10 3.13 -5.52
N SER A 33 -6.96 4.26 -6.21
CA SER A 33 -6.08 4.35 -7.37
C SER A 33 -4.65 4.62 -6.92
N GLY A 34 -3.66 4.01 -7.55
CA GLY A 34 -2.28 4.24 -7.17
C GLY A 34 -1.28 3.99 -8.28
N SER A 35 -0.02 4.30 -7.97
CA SER A 35 1.11 3.95 -8.81
C SER A 35 2.27 3.46 -7.97
N VAL A 36 3.01 2.50 -8.49
CA VAL A 36 4.32 2.09 -7.99
C VAL A 36 5.38 2.59 -8.96
N THR A 37 6.36 3.33 -8.45
CA THR A 37 7.53 3.78 -9.20
C THR A 37 8.75 3.06 -8.66
N MET A 38 9.43 2.35 -9.54
CA MET A 38 10.71 1.69 -9.27
C MET A 38 11.83 2.60 -9.77
N ILE A 39 12.76 2.99 -8.90
CA ILE A 39 13.90 3.86 -9.24
C ILE A 39 15.20 3.11 -8.94
N ASN A 40 16.06 2.99 -9.93
CA ASN A 40 17.31 2.22 -9.88
C ASN A 40 17.13 0.78 -9.34
N PHE A 41 15.95 0.21 -9.58
CA PHE A 41 15.53 -1.06 -9.01
C PHE A 41 16.25 -2.25 -9.63
N ARG A 42 16.72 -3.16 -8.77
CA ARG A 42 17.31 -4.43 -9.15
C ARG A 42 16.74 -5.55 -8.28
N ARG A 43 16.52 -6.70 -8.91
CA ARG A 43 16.27 -8.00 -8.28
C ARG A 43 16.86 -9.10 -9.18
N PRO A 44 17.01 -10.35 -8.72
CA PRO A 44 17.46 -11.43 -9.59
C PRO A 44 16.64 -11.52 -10.87
N GLY A 45 17.34 -11.53 -12.02
CA GLY A 45 16.71 -11.59 -13.34
C GLY A 45 15.99 -10.33 -13.82
N LYS A 46 16.04 -9.20 -13.09
CA LYS A 46 15.40 -7.95 -13.54
C LYS A 46 16.09 -6.69 -13.01
N ARG A 47 16.39 -5.77 -13.92
CA ARG A 47 16.90 -4.43 -13.60
C ARG A 47 16.08 -3.37 -14.35
N CYS A 48 15.78 -2.25 -13.69
CA CYS A 48 15.23 -1.07 -14.34
C CYS A 48 15.74 0.20 -13.68
N SER A 49 16.17 1.18 -14.49
CA SER A 49 16.55 2.51 -14.00
C SER A 49 15.33 3.30 -13.53
N TRP A 50 14.24 3.25 -14.30
CA TRP A 50 12.98 3.87 -13.94
C TRP A 50 11.82 3.10 -14.54
N ASN A 51 10.78 2.83 -13.75
CA ASN A 51 9.55 2.22 -14.23
C ASN A 51 8.37 2.57 -13.34
N ARG A 52 7.32 3.18 -13.92
CA ARG A 52 6.07 3.48 -13.21
C ARG A 52 4.93 2.59 -13.71
N ARG A 53 4.21 1.98 -12.78
CA ARG A 53 3.02 1.16 -13.08
C ARG A 53 1.83 1.66 -12.28
N TRP A 54 0.71 1.85 -12.95
CA TRP A 54 -0.56 2.23 -12.33
C TRP A 54 -1.33 0.99 -11.90
N PHE A 55 -2.05 1.09 -10.80
CA PHE A 55 -2.89 0.01 -10.28
C PHE A 55 -4.15 0.56 -9.61
N ARG A 56 -5.14 -0.32 -9.46
CA ARG A 56 -6.21 -0.15 -8.48
C ARG A 56 -5.97 -1.11 -7.32
N GLY A 57 -6.38 -0.71 -6.14
CA GLY A 57 -6.02 -1.39 -4.91
C GLY A 57 -6.95 -1.06 -3.76
N SER A 58 -6.57 -1.60 -2.61
CA SER A 58 -7.24 -1.38 -1.34
C SER A 58 -6.20 -1.30 -0.24
N MET A 59 -6.58 -0.71 0.88
CA MET A 59 -5.68 -0.50 2.02
C MET A 59 -6.45 -0.56 3.32
N ILE A 60 -5.80 -1.09 4.35
CA ILE A 60 -6.32 -1.17 5.71
C ILE A 60 -5.24 -0.65 6.65
N ALA A 61 -5.64 0.15 7.62
CA ALA A 61 -4.88 0.32 8.84
C ALA A 61 -5.66 -0.27 10.01
N THR A 62 -4.99 -1.13 10.76
CA THR A 62 -5.46 -1.63 12.05
C THR A 62 -4.71 -0.89 13.16
N GLU A 63 -5.01 -1.17 14.42
CA GLU A 63 -4.21 -0.66 15.55
C GLU A 63 -2.75 -1.16 15.54
N LYS A 64 -2.45 -2.24 14.81
CA LYS A 64 -1.12 -2.88 14.83
C LYS A 64 -0.31 -2.72 13.55
N ARG A 65 -0.97 -2.60 12.40
CA ARG A 65 -0.26 -2.68 11.10
C ARG A 65 -0.96 -1.90 10.00
N LEU A 66 -0.16 -1.54 9.00
CA LEU A 66 -0.63 -1.05 7.71
C LEU A 66 -0.50 -2.15 6.65
N VAL A 67 -1.58 -2.40 5.92
CA VAL A 67 -1.60 -3.35 4.80
C VAL A 67 -2.19 -2.70 3.56
N ALA A 68 -1.47 -2.76 2.45
CA ALA A 68 -1.90 -2.23 1.17
C ALA A 68 -1.79 -3.29 0.06
N PHE A 69 -2.76 -3.27 -0.85
CA PHE A 69 -2.88 -4.21 -1.96
C PHE A 69 -2.95 -3.46 -3.28
N ALA A 70 -2.29 -4.02 -4.31
CA ALA A 70 -2.60 -3.75 -5.71
C ALA A 70 -3.41 -4.94 -6.25
N TYR A 71 -4.68 -4.70 -6.57
CA TYR A 71 -5.65 -5.74 -6.87
C TYR A 71 -5.70 -6.78 -5.73
N LYS A 72 -5.20 -8.00 -5.99
CA LYS A 72 -5.09 -9.07 -4.98
C LYS A 72 -3.67 -9.27 -4.45
N THR A 73 -2.69 -8.53 -4.99
CA THR A 73 -1.28 -8.67 -4.61
C THR A 73 -0.95 -7.71 -3.49
N ARG A 74 -0.37 -8.25 -2.41
CA ARG A 74 0.11 -7.46 -1.28
C ARG A 74 1.30 -6.62 -1.69
N LEU A 75 1.23 -5.31 -1.44
CA LEU A 75 2.34 -4.39 -1.67
C LEU A 75 3.06 -4.06 -0.37
N ILE A 76 2.29 -3.78 0.67
CA ILE A 76 2.79 -3.34 1.98
C ILE A 76 2.10 -4.20 3.02
N HIS A 77 2.86 -4.71 3.96
CA HIS A 77 2.37 -5.37 5.15
C HIS A 77 3.41 -5.20 6.24
N VAL A 78 3.24 -4.15 7.05
CA VAL A 78 4.24 -3.76 8.03
C VAL A 78 3.53 -3.44 9.35
N PRO A 79 3.82 -4.19 10.42
CA PRO A 79 3.46 -3.81 11.78
C PRO A 79 4.11 -2.49 12.20
N PHE A 80 3.40 -1.67 12.97
CA PHE A 80 3.92 -0.38 13.44
C PHE A 80 5.04 -0.53 14.48
N ASP A 81 5.11 -1.68 15.16
CA ASP A 81 6.18 -2.05 16.09
C ASP A 81 7.41 -2.67 15.40
N ASP A 82 7.33 -2.93 14.09
CA ASP A 82 8.47 -3.44 13.32
C ASP A 82 9.54 -2.35 13.16
N PRO A 83 10.82 -2.60 13.49
CA PRO A 83 11.89 -1.61 13.33
C PRO A 83 12.04 -1.08 11.91
N ARG A 84 11.60 -1.83 10.89
CA ARG A 84 11.61 -1.40 9.49
C ARG A 84 10.63 -0.29 9.23
N TRP A 85 9.56 -0.15 10.03
CA TRP A 85 8.59 0.95 9.90
C TRP A 85 9.26 2.33 9.95
N ALA A 86 10.25 2.51 10.83
CA ALA A 86 11.01 3.75 10.95
C ALA A 86 11.87 4.08 9.72
N GLN A 87 12.10 3.11 8.83
CA GLN A 87 12.88 3.27 7.60
C GLN A 87 11.98 3.50 6.37
N ILE A 88 10.65 3.50 6.56
CA ILE A 88 9.67 3.79 5.52
C ILE A 88 9.33 5.27 5.57
N ASP A 89 9.53 5.96 4.45
CA ASP A 89 9.14 7.35 4.28
C ASP A 89 7.64 7.43 3.96
N VAL A 90 6.85 7.83 4.96
CA VAL A 90 5.39 8.00 4.83
C VAL A 90 5.06 9.47 4.81
N GLN A 91 4.51 9.95 3.70
CA GLN A 91 4.19 11.38 3.51
C GLN A 91 2.77 11.60 3.00
N LEU A 92 2.23 12.77 3.34
CA LEU A 92 0.93 13.25 2.88
C LEU A 92 1.07 14.59 2.12
N PRO A 93 1.75 14.63 0.97
CA PRO A 93 2.18 15.86 0.32
C PRO A 93 1.06 16.88 0.05
N ASN A 94 -0.17 16.42 -0.15
CA ASN A 94 -1.35 17.28 -0.38
C ASN A 94 -2.59 16.84 0.42
N GLY A 95 -2.42 15.93 1.40
CA GLY A 95 -3.50 15.33 2.20
C GLY A 95 -4.45 14.37 1.46
N ARG A 96 -4.38 14.28 0.13
CA ARG A 96 -5.19 13.38 -0.73
C ARG A 96 -4.38 12.24 -1.34
N THR A 97 -3.07 12.38 -1.35
CA THR A 97 -2.12 11.37 -1.78
C THR A 97 -1.36 10.88 -0.57
N LEU A 98 -1.35 9.57 -0.37
CA LEU A 98 -0.44 8.90 0.55
C LEU A 98 0.77 8.42 -0.25
N PHE A 99 1.93 8.93 0.12
CA PHE A 99 3.22 8.50 -0.39
C PHE A 99 3.85 7.54 0.61
N ILE A 100 4.37 6.43 0.10
CA ILE A 100 5.14 5.47 0.87
C ILE A 100 6.39 5.13 0.06
N GLY A 101 7.56 5.49 0.56
CA GLY A 101 8.84 5.24 -0.07
C GLY A 101 9.74 4.38 0.81
N HIS A 102 10.44 3.41 0.25
CA HIS A 102 11.50 2.69 0.96
C HIS A 102 12.52 2.09 -0.02
N ASP A 103 13.68 1.70 0.50
CA ASP A 103 14.61 0.88 -0.27
C ASP A 103 14.07 -0.55 -0.38
N ALA A 104 14.17 -1.16 -1.55
CA ALA A 104 13.70 -2.51 -1.81
C ALA A 104 14.39 -3.57 -0.93
N SER A 105 15.65 -3.31 -0.54
CA SER A 105 16.42 -4.19 0.35
C SER A 105 15.80 -4.34 1.73
N LEU A 106 14.94 -3.40 2.15
CA LEU A 106 14.29 -3.41 3.47
C LEU A 106 13.45 -4.67 3.73
N PHE A 107 12.93 -5.29 2.67
CA PHE A 107 12.10 -6.50 2.76
C PHE A 107 12.66 -7.68 1.96
N HIS A 108 13.70 -7.46 1.14
CA HIS A 108 14.27 -8.45 0.24
C HIS A 108 15.77 -8.22 0.09
N ASP A 109 16.60 -9.01 0.78
CA ASP A 109 18.06 -8.81 0.83
C ASP A 109 18.75 -8.85 -0.56
N ASP A 110 18.14 -9.50 -1.54
CA ASP A 110 18.61 -9.62 -2.92
C ASP A 110 18.10 -8.49 -3.84
N TRP A 111 17.33 -7.55 -3.31
CA TRP A 111 16.78 -6.41 -4.05
C TRP A 111 17.50 -5.11 -3.67
N SER A 112 17.47 -4.13 -4.56
CA SER A 112 18.02 -2.79 -4.30
C SER A 112 17.29 -1.73 -5.09
N GLY A 113 17.45 -0.47 -4.69
CA GLY A 113 16.82 0.69 -5.32
C GLY A 113 15.51 1.05 -4.63
N THR A 114 14.91 2.16 -5.05
CA THR A 114 13.78 2.76 -4.35
C THR A 114 12.46 2.27 -4.91
N LEU A 115 11.55 1.87 -4.02
CA LEU A 115 10.14 1.65 -4.32
C LEU A 115 9.32 2.81 -3.77
N GLU A 116 8.67 3.54 -4.65
CA GLU A 116 7.72 4.59 -4.28
C GLU A 116 6.31 4.16 -4.62
N TYR A 117 5.44 4.16 -3.62
CA TYR A 117 4.01 3.97 -3.78
C TYR A 117 3.30 5.30 -3.60
N ARG A 118 2.40 5.62 -4.52
CA ARG A 118 1.51 6.79 -4.43
C ARG A 118 0.09 6.31 -4.52
N PHE A 119 -0.62 6.35 -3.39
CA PHE A 119 -2.02 6.03 -3.29
C PHE A 119 -2.84 7.31 -3.33
N LYS A 120 -3.97 7.27 -4.03
CA LYS A 120 -4.92 8.36 -4.13
C LYS A 120 -6.30 7.83 -3.75
N ALA A 121 -6.83 8.36 -2.66
CA ALA A 121 -8.18 8.04 -2.20
C ALA A 121 -9.21 8.44 -3.25
N SER A 122 -10.25 7.62 -3.41
CA SER A 122 -11.38 7.91 -4.27
C SER A 122 -12.41 8.80 -3.55
N GLY A 123 -13.20 9.54 -4.32
CA GLY A 123 -14.30 10.35 -3.79
C GLY A 123 -13.87 11.51 -2.89
N LYS A 124 -14.57 11.66 -1.75
CA LYS A 124 -14.36 12.77 -0.79
C LYS A 124 -13.35 12.46 0.32
N THR A 125 -12.91 11.21 0.42
CA THR A 125 -12.01 10.75 1.48
C THR A 125 -10.63 11.39 1.35
N ARG A 126 -10.06 11.83 2.47
CA ARG A 126 -8.71 12.39 2.53
C ARG A 126 -7.88 11.55 3.49
N PHE A 127 -6.65 11.22 3.10
CA PHE A 127 -5.74 10.48 3.98
C PHE A 127 -5.38 11.25 5.24
N ARG A 128 -5.39 12.59 5.18
CA ARG A 128 -5.18 13.43 6.37
C ARG A 128 -6.17 13.08 7.49
N ASP A 129 -7.44 12.93 7.14
CA ASP A 129 -8.51 12.69 8.11
C ASP A 129 -8.31 11.32 8.77
N LEU A 130 -7.81 10.34 8.01
CA LEU A 130 -7.51 8.98 8.48
C LEU A 130 -6.28 8.91 9.39
N VAL A 131 -5.24 9.68 9.09
CA VAL A 131 -4.03 9.75 9.94
C VAL A 131 -4.35 10.43 11.26
N GLN A 132 -5.23 11.44 11.29
CA GLN A 132 -5.68 12.05 12.54
C GLN A 132 -6.43 11.04 13.43
N THR A 133 -7.17 10.09 12.85
CA THR A 133 -7.82 9.02 13.60
C THR A 133 -6.84 8.06 14.27
N MET A 134 -5.61 7.93 13.76
CA MET A 134 -4.57 7.10 14.37
C MET A 134 -3.85 7.79 15.54
N ALA A 135 -3.93 9.12 15.63
CA ALA A 135 -3.24 9.91 16.64
C ALA A 135 -4.11 10.24 17.87
N THR A 136 -5.36 9.79 17.89
CA THR A 136 -6.33 10.00 18.98
C THR A 136 -6.54 8.69 19.73
#